data_AF-A0A3P3F8Y3-F1
#
_entry.id   AF-A0A3P3F8Y3-F1
#
_cell.length_a   1.000
_cell.length_b   1.000
_cell.length_c   1.000
_cell.angle_alpha   90.00
_cell.angle_beta   90.00
_cell.angle_gamma   90.00
#
_symmetry.space_group_name_H-M   'P 1'
#
loop_
_entity.id
_entity.type
_entity.pdbx_description
1 polymer ?
#
loop_
_entity_poly.entity_id
_entity_poly.type
_entity_poly.pdbx_seq_one_letter_code
_entity_poly.pdbx_strand_id
1 'polypeptide(L)' 'MKNKPSNKARKRISDTRVELNEVLDRTLIAVAPEAYAELVTLLDAPSKPSERLSRLMNAPLPWKND' A
#
# COMPACT_ATOMS: atom_id res chain seq x y z
N MET A 1 33.77 21.51 -8.92
CA MET A 1 33.45 20.91 -10.25
C MET A 1 32.38 19.86 -10.03
N LYS A 2 31.26 19.89 -10.78
CA LYS A 2 30.12 18.99 -10.56
C LYS A 2 30.40 17.62 -11.21
N ASN A 3 30.57 16.57 -10.41
CA ASN A 3 30.84 15.23 -10.90
C ASN A 3 29.53 14.63 -11.44
N LYS A 4 29.31 14.67 -12.76
CA LYS A 4 28.21 13.91 -13.37
C LYS A 4 28.53 12.41 -13.23
N PRO A 5 27.64 11.60 -12.62
CA PRO A 5 27.88 10.17 -12.53
C PRO A 5 27.95 9.56 -13.92
N SER A 6 28.89 8.64 -14.10
CA SER A 6 29.14 7.86 -15.32
C SER A 6 27.83 7.27 -15.87
N ASN A 7 27.68 7.27 -17.20
CA ASN A 7 26.49 6.76 -17.89
C ASN A 7 26.11 5.33 -17.48
N LYS A 8 27.10 4.51 -17.09
CA LYS A 8 26.88 3.15 -16.56
C LYS A 8 26.13 3.13 -15.23
N ALA A 9 26.37 4.11 -14.35
CA ALA A 9 25.66 4.25 -13.07
C ALA A 9 24.23 4.76 -13.25
N ARG A 10 23.99 5.60 -14.26
CA ARG A 10 22.64 6.07 -14.63
C ARG A 10 21.77 4.94 -15.18
N LYS A 11 22.38 4.02 -15.94
CA LYS A 11 21.71 2.83 -16.48
C LYS A 11 21.25 1.84 -15.41
N ARG A 12 22.03 1.69 -14.32
CA ARG A 12 21.69 0.75 -13.23
C ARG A 12 20.43 1.11 -12.44
N ILE A 13 20.04 2.38 -12.42
CA ILE A 13 18.81 2.83 -11.72
C ILE A 13 17.57 2.62 -12.62
N SER A 14 17.73 2.57 -13.94
CA SER A 14 16.64 2.31 -14.89
C SER A 14 16.33 0.83 -15.12
N ASP A 15 17.23 -0.08 -14.72
CA ASP A 15 17.22 -1.47 -15.21
C ASP A 15 16.54 -2.49 -14.28
N THR A 16 16.11 -2.13 -13.07
CA THR A 16 15.19 -3.00 -12.31
C THR A 16 13.75 -2.66 -12.69
N ARG A 17 13.41 -2.86 -13.96
CA ARG A 17 12.02 -2.95 -14.38
C ARG A 17 11.47 -4.23 -13.76
N VAL A 18 10.61 -4.08 -12.76
CA VAL A 18 9.84 -5.20 -12.23
C VAL A 18 8.78 -5.52 -13.29
N GLU A 19 8.77 -6.75 -13.77
CA GLU A 19 7.77 -7.16 -14.76
C GLU A 19 6.38 -7.19 -14.13
N LEU A 20 5.34 -6.92 -14.92
CA LEU A 20 3.96 -6.85 -14.43
C LEU A 20 3.57 -8.14 -13.67
N ASN A 21 3.95 -9.29 -14.20
CA ASN A 21 3.66 -10.57 -13.57
C ASN A 21 4.33 -10.69 -12.19
N GLU A 22 5.57 -10.22 -12.04
CA GLU A 22 6.26 -10.23 -10.75
C GLU A 22 5.58 -9.31 -9.72
N VAL A 23 4.98 -8.20 -10.17
CA VAL A 23 4.14 -7.36 -9.31
C VAL A 23 2.86 -8.09 -8.92
N LEU A 24 2.15 -8.65 -9.90
CA LEU A 24 0.87 -9.34 -9.68
C LEU A 24 1.03 -10.55 -8.75
N ASP A 25 2.09 -11.33 -8.90
CA ASP A 25 2.38 -12.47 -8.01
C ASP A 25 2.52 -12.06 -6.54
N ARG A 26 2.95 -10.81 -6.27
CA ARG A 26 3.13 -10.29 -4.92
C ARG A 26 1.90 -9.55 -4.38
N THR A 27 1.09 -8.95 -5.26
CA THR A 27 0.04 -8.00 -4.85
C THR A 27 -1.37 -8.50 -5.11
N LEU A 28 -1.55 -9.50 -5.97
CA LEU A 28 -2.87 -10.02 -6.31
C LEU A 28 -3.39 -10.89 -5.17
N ILE A 29 -4.49 -10.44 -4.56
CA ILE A 29 -5.22 -11.21 -3.57
C ILE A 29 -6.27 -12.05 -4.30
N ALA A 30 -5.99 -13.34 -4.48
CA ALA A 30 -6.94 -14.26 -5.09
C ALA A 30 -8.04 -14.62 -4.07
N VAL A 31 -9.30 -14.44 -4.46
CA VAL A 31 -10.47 -14.73 -3.62
C VAL A 31 -11.50 -15.52 -4.40
N ALA A 32 -12.36 -16.24 -3.69
CA ALA A 32 -13.53 -16.88 -4.29
C ALA A 32 -14.51 -15.82 -4.81
N PRO A 33 -15.29 -16.09 -5.89
CA PRO A 33 -16.25 -15.15 -6.42
C PRO A 33 -17.26 -14.63 -5.39
N GLU A 34 -17.68 -15.48 -4.47
CA GLU A 34 -18.64 -15.15 -3.40
C GLU A 34 -18.05 -14.11 -2.44
N ALA A 35 -16.79 -14.28 -2.03
CA ALA A 35 -16.10 -13.33 -1.17
C ALA A 35 -15.87 -11.98 -1.86
N TYR A 36 -15.66 -11.98 -3.19
CA TYR A 36 -15.60 -10.75 -3.96
C TYR A 36 -16.96 -10.04 -4.03
N ALA A 37 -18.05 -10.78 -4.20
CA ALA A 37 -19.40 -10.21 -4.19
C ALA A 37 -19.75 -9.57 -2.83
N GLU A 38 -19.40 -10.23 -1.72
CA GLU A 38 -19.53 -9.66 -0.38
C GLU A 38 -18.71 -8.38 -0.23
N LEU A 39 -17.47 -8.36 -0.70
CA LEU A 39 -16.62 -7.16 -0.68
C LEU A 39 -17.29 -6.00 -1.43
N VAL A 40 -17.82 -6.24 -2.63
CA VAL A 40 -18.51 -5.20 -3.42
C VAL A 40 -19.67 -4.62 -2.63
N THR A 41 -20.49 -5.47 -1.97
CA THR A 41 -21.61 -4.97 -1.16
C THR A 41 -21.17 -4.12 0.03
N LEU A 42 -19.99 -4.38 0.59
CA LEU A 42 -19.43 -3.58 1.68
C LEU A 42 -18.89 -2.23 1.21
N LEU A 43 -18.38 -2.15 -0.03
CA LEU A 43 -17.87 -0.91 -0.61
C LEU A 43 -18.99 0.10 -0.92
N ASP A 44 -20.16 -0.40 -1.30
CA ASP A 44 -21.34 0.45 -1.57
C ASP A 44 -22.05 0.91 -0.29
N ALA A 45 -21.78 0.25 0.85
CA ALA A 45 -22.38 0.58 2.14
C ALA A 45 -21.60 1.68 2.87
N PRO A 46 -22.26 2.52 3.70
CA PRO A 46 -21.55 3.44 4.57
C PRO A 46 -20.68 2.68 5.57
N SER A 47 -19.51 3.23 5.90
CA SER A 47 -18.61 2.60 6.86
C SER A 47 -19.27 2.48 8.23
N LYS A 48 -19.25 1.27 8.79
CA LYS A 48 -19.78 1.04 10.14
C LYS A 48 -18.83 1.67 11.16
N PRO A 49 -19.32 2.47 12.11
CA PRO A 49 -18.46 3.02 13.16
C PRO A 49 -17.87 1.88 13.98
N SER A 50 -16.56 1.92 14.23
CA SER A 50 -15.88 0.95 15.10
C SER A 50 -15.29 1.66 16.30
N GLU A 51 -15.79 1.29 17.49
CA GLU A 51 -15.39 1.92 18.75
C GLU A 51 -13.89 1.73 19.02
N ARG A 52 -13.36 0.54 18.71
CA ARG A 52 -11.93 0.23 18.83
C ARG A 52 -11.07 1.15 17.94
N LEU A 53 -11.48 1.39 16.69
CA LEU A 53 -10.75 2.30 15.81
C LEU A 53 -10.87 3.74 16.30
N SER A 54 -12.07 4.17 16.72
CA SER A 54 -12.27 5.52 17.28
C SER A 54 -11.35 5.77 18.47
N ARG A 55 -11.26 4.82 19.42
CA ARG A 55 -10.34 4.91 20.55
C ARG A 55 -8.87 4.98 20.11
N LEU A 56 -8.48 4.18 19.13
CA LEU A 56 -7.11 4.19 18.60
C LEU A 56 -6.76 5.51 17.90
N MET A 57 -7.67 6.06 17.10
CA MET A 57 -7.46 7.30 16.37
C MET A 57 -7.44 8.53 17.30
N ASN A 58 -8.10 8.45 18.46
CA ASN A 58 -8.13 9.51 19.48
C ASN A 58 -7.11 9.30 20.61
N ALA A 59 -6.32 8.22 20.56
CA ALA A 59 -5.34 7.96 21.60
C ALA A 59 -4.23 9.04 21.56
N PRO A 60 -3.78 9.54 22.72
CA PRO A 60 -2.67 10.47 22.77
C PRO A 60 -1.42 9.81 22.19
N LEU A 61 -0.64 10.58 21.42
CA LEU A 61 0.58 10.06 20.82
C LEU A 61 1.62 9.83 21.92
N PRO A 62 2.21 8.61 22.03
CA PRO A 62 3.02 8.24 23.19
C PRO A 62 4.37 8.96 23.29
N TRP A 63 4.77 9.71 22.26
CA TRP A 63 5.98 10.53 22.25
C TRP A 63 5.70 12.03 22.37
N LYS A 64 4.43 12.43 22.46
CA LYS A 64 4.06 13.81 22.69
C LYS A 64 3.92 14.00 24.19
N ASN A 65 5.01 14.41 24.83
CA ASN A 65 4.93 14.97 26.17
C ASN A 65 4.37 16.39 26.02
N ASP A 66 3.30 16.69 26.74
CA ASP A 66 2.76 18.05 26.87
C ASP A 66 3.78 18.99 27.54
#